data_AF-A0A6I1W2S9-F1
#
_entry.id   AF-A0A6I1W2S9-F1
#
_cell.length_a   1.000
_cell.length_b   1.000
_cell.length_c   1.000
_cell.angle_alpha   90.00
_cell.angle_beta   90.00
_cell.angle_gamma   90.00
#
_symmetry.space_group_name_H-M   'P 1'
#
loop_
_entity.id
_entity.type
_entity.pdbx_description
1 polymer ?
#
loop_
_entity_poly.entity_id
_entity_poly.type
_entity_poly.pdbx_seq_one_letter_code
_entity_poly.pdbx_strand_id
1 'polypeptide(L)' 'MAVKKRGLGRGLDALLSGPTVSSLEEQAVKVDQSELQHLPLDLIQRGKYQPRRDMDPQALEELANSI' A
#
# COMPACT_ATOMS: atom_id res chain seq x y z
N MET A 1 26.36 38.92 2.84
CA MET A 1 25.16 38.53 3.62
C MET A 1 24.25 37.72 2.73
N ALA A 2 24.07 36.43 3.02
CA ALA A 2 23.27 35.52 2.19
C ALA A 2 21.78 35.68 2.49
N VAL A 3 20.96 35.90 1.45
CA VAL A 3 19.51 36.03 1.56
C VAL A 3 18.93 34.65 1.90
N LYS A 4 18.36 34.53 3.11
CA LYS A 4 17.75 33.30 3.62
C LYS A 4 16.49 33.01 2.79
N LYS A 5 16.52 31.96 1.95
CA LYS A 5 15.35 31.52 1.18
C LYS A 5 14.23 31.13 2.15
N ARG A 6 13.12 31.86 2.06
CA ARG A 6 11.88 31.68 2.83
C ARG A 6 11.40 30.24 2.63
N GLY A 7 11.28 29.46 3.71
CA GLY A 7 10.87 28.05 3.64
C GLY A 7 9.56 27.88 2.89
N LEU A 8 9.34 26.70 2.29
CA LEU A 8 8.07 26.32 1.66
C LEU A 8 6.95 26.44 2.70
N GLY A 9 6.33 27.62 2.76
CA GLY A 9 5.19 27.89 3.61
C GLY A 9 4.00 27.19 3.00
N ARG A 10 3.43 26.26 3.79
CA ARG A 10 2.37 25.27 3.50
C ARG A 10 2.97 23.87 3.46
N GLY A 11 2.90 23.19 4.61
CA GLY A 11 3.44 21.85 4.82
C GLY A 11 2.78 20.80 3.92
N LEU A 12 3.19 19.54 4.10
CA LEU A 12 2.70 18.35 3.40
C LEU A 12 1.17 18.31 3.22
N ASP A 13 0.40 18.87 4.15
CA ASP A 13 -1.06 19.01 4.06
C ASP A 13 -1.55 19.70 2.79
N ALA A 14 -0.85 20.70 2.26
CA ALA A 14 -1.27 21.37 1.02
C ALA A 14 -1.06 20.50 -0.23
N LEU A 15 -0.21 19.48 -0.15
CA LEU A 15 0.01 18.50 -1.21
C LEU A 15 -0.92 17.29 -1.06
N LEU A 16 -1.30 16.96 0.18
CA LEU A 16 -2.17 15.81 0.50
C LEU A 16 -3.67 16.17 0.46
N SER A 17 -4.04 17.44 0.63
CA SER A 17 -5.42 17.93 0.53
C SER A 17 -5.86 18.14 -0.92
N GLY A 18 -5.51 17.19 -1.81
CA GLY A 18 -6.03 17.13 -3.17
C GLY A 18 -7.33 16.33 -3.22
N PRO A 19 -8.29 16.67 -4.11
CA PRO A 19 -9.58 15.98 -4.22
C PRO A 19 -9.44 14.48 -4.50
N THR A 20 -8.29 14.06 -5.03
CA THR A 20 -7.96 12.66 -5.31
C THR A 20 -7.83 11.81 -4.05
N VAL A 21 -7.32 12.36 -2.95
CA VAL A 21 -7.09 11.61 -1.70
C VAL A 21 -8.42 11.35 -0.99
N SER A 22 -9.26 12.39 -0.90
CA SER A 22 -10.60 12.28 -0.31
C SER A 22 -11.52 11.32 -1.09
N SER A 23 -11.43 11.31 -2.43
CA SER A 23 -12.21 10.37 -3.24
C SER A 23 -11.79 8.91 -3.03
N LEU A 24 -10.49 8.66 -2.79
CA LEU A 24 -9.98 7.32 -2.53
C LEU A 24 -10.39 6.81 -1.14
N GLU A 25 -10.40 7.71 -0.14
CA GLU A 25 -10.87 7.41 1.22
C GLU A 25 -12.36 7.08 1.25
N GLU A 26 -13.20 7.84 0.54
CA GLU A 26 -14.64 7.58 0.44
C GLU A 26 -14.98 6.25 -0.26
N GLN A 27 -14.15 5.84 -1.23
CA GLN A 27 -14.29 4.56 -1.91
C GLN A 27 -13.88 3.38 -1.00
N ALA A 28 -12.85 3.57 -0.17
CA ALA A 28 -12.43 2.55 0.80
C ALA A 28 -13.44 2.33 1.94
N VAL A 29 -14.25 3.34 2.30
CA VAL A 29 -15.25 3.25 3.37
C VAL A 29 -16.54 2.54 2.93
N LYS A 30 -16.84 2.46 1.62
CA LYS A 30 -18.04 1.80 1.10
C LYS A 30 -17.91 0.31 0.85
N VAL A 31 -16.69 -0.23 0.91
CA VAL A 31 -16.46 -1.66 0.71
C VAL A 31 -16.65 -2.33 2.07
N ASP A 32 -17.70 -3.13 2.22
CA ASP A 32 -17.89 -3.99 3.38
C ASP A 32 -16.61 -4.83 3.57
N GLN A 33 -15.82 -4.49 4.59
CA GLN A 33 -14.52 -5.12 4.86
C GLN A 33 -14.64 -6.62 5.20
N SER A 34 -15.87 -7.13 5.31
CA SER A 34 -16.20 -8.52 5.60
C SER A 34 -16.35 -9.40 4.35
N GLU A 35 -16.38 -8.85 3.15
CA GLU A 35 -16.52 -9.63 1.91
C GLU A 35 -15.17 -9.99 1.29
N LEU A 36 -15.10 -11.17 0.65
CA LEU A 36 -13.92 -11.61 -0.10
C LEU A 36 -13.72 -10.71 -1.32
N GLN A 37 -12.52 -10.14 -1.45
CA GLN A 37 -12.16 -9.26 -2.54
C GLN A 37 -11.09 -9.90 -3.44
N HIS A 38 -11.23 -9.70 -4.75
CA HIS A 38 -10.21 -10.04 -5.72
C HIS A 38 -9.24 -8.87 -5.89
N LEU A 39 -7.95 -9.12 -5.71
CA LEU A 39 -6.89 -8.12 -5.84
C LEU A 39 -5.88 -8.55 -6.92
N PRO A 40 -5.44 -7.64 -7.80
CA PRO A 40 -4.34 -7.90 -8.73
C PRO A 40 -3.04 -8.24 -7.98
N LEU A 41 -2.32 -9.25 -8.46
CA LEU A 41 -1.07 -9.71 -7.83
C LEU A 41 0.03 -8.65 -7.83
N ASP A 42 0.08 -7.78 -8.85
CA ASP A 42 1.11 -6.75 -9.01
C ASP A 42 1.09 -5.68 -7.90
N LEU A 43 -0.03 -5.60 -7.15
CA LEU A 43 -0.18 -4.70 -6.02
C LEU A 43 0.32 -5.32 -4.69
N ILE A 44 0.65 -6.62 -4.69
CA ILE A 44 1.07 -7.37 -3.50
C ILE A 44 2.59 -7.32 -3.36
N GLN A 45 3.07 -7.05 -2.15
CA GLN A 45 4.50 -7.07 -1.82
C GLN A 45 4.77 -7.75 -0.49
N ARG A 46 5.97 -8.31 -0.35
CA ARG A 46 6.42 -8.91 0.92
C ARG A 46 6.43 -7.86 2.04
N GLY A 47 5.98 -8.27 3.23
CA GLY A 47 6.00 -7.40 4.40
C GLY A 47 7.43 -7.20 4.93
N LYS A 48 7.75 -5.98 5.37
CA LYS A 48 9.07 -5.64 5.95
C LYS A 48 9.46 -6.58 7.11
N TYR A 49 8.49 -6.97 7.93
CA TYR A 49 8.70 -7.76 9.14
C TYR A 49 8.19 -9.20 9.01
N GLN A 50 8.15 -9.74 7.79
CA GLN A 50 7.71 -11.12 7.58
C GLN A 50 8.69 -12.10 8.25
N PRO A 51 8.26 -12.84 9.30
CA PRO A 51 9.17 -13.60 10.15
C PRO A 51 9.67 -14.89 9.48
N ARG A 52 8.82 -15.54 8.69
CA ARG A 52 9.19 -16.70 7.88
C ARG A 52 9.58 -16.23 6.48
N ARG A 53 10.86 -16.37 6.14
CA ARG A 53 11.42 -15.99 4.83
C ARG A 53 11.76 -17.20 3.98
N ASP A 54 12.13 -18.29 4.63
CA ASP A 54 12.47 -19.54 3.99
C ASP A 54 11.26 -20.47 3.98
N MET A 55 11.03 -21.09 2.83
CA MET A 55 9.98 -22.07 2.59
C MET A 55 10.62 -23.29 1.96
N ASP A 56 10.09 -24.47 2.28
CA ASP A 56 10.55 -25.71 1.67
C ASP A 56 10.18 -25.71 0.18
N PRO A 57 11.15 -25.82 -0.75
CA PRO A 57 10.90 -25.83 -2.17
C PRO A 57 9.92 -26.92 -2.61
N GLN A 58 9.98 -28.11 -2.00
CA GLN A 58 9.11 -29.23 -2.39
C GLN A 58 7.65 -28.93 -2.02
N ALA A 59 7.40 -28.45 -0.79
CA ALA A 59 6.07 -28.09 -0.35
C ALA A 59 5.46 -26.93 -1.17
N LEU A 60 6.29 -26.00 -1.66
CA LEU A 60 5.84 -24.93 -2.56
C LEU A 60 5.41 -25.46 -3.93
N GLU A 61 6.13 -26.41 -4.49
CA GLU A 61 5.80 -27.05 -5.77
C GLU A 61 4.50 -27.84 -5.67
N GLU A 62 4.34 -28.62 -4.59
CA GLU A 62 3.10 -29.34 -4.30
C GLU A 62 1.89 -28.39 -4.18
N LEU A 63 2.06 -27.25 -3.48
CA LEU A 63 1.02 -26.23 -3.36
C LEU A 63 0.65 -25.61 -4.72
N ALA A 64 1.66 -25.25 -5.53
CA ALA A 64 1.43 -24.65 -6.84
C ALA A 64 0.67 -25.59 -7.78
N ASN A 65 0.91 -26.90 -7.70
CA ASN A 65 0.18 -27.90 -8.49
C ASN A 65 -1.26 -28.14 -8.01
N SER A 66 -1.61 -27.70 -6.79
CA SER A 66 -2.94 -27.91 -6.20
C SER A 66 -3.92 -26.76 -6.41
N ILE A 67 -3.44 -25.61 -6.87
CA ILE A 67 -4.21 -24.37 -7.11
C ILE A 67 -4.50 -24.24 -8.61
#